data_AF-A0A7S3L046-F1
#
_entry.id   AF-A0A7S3L046-F1
#
_cell.length_a   1.000
_cell.length_b   1.000
_cell.length_c   1.000
_cell.angle_alpha   90.00
_cell.angle_beta   90.00
_cell.angle_gamma   90.00
#
_symmetry.space_group_name_H-M   'P 1'
#
loop_
_entity.id
_entity.type
_entity.pdbx_description
1 polymer ?
#
loop_
_entity_poly.entity_id
_entity_poly.type
_entity_poly.pdbx_seq_one_letter_code
_entity_poly.pdbx_strand_id
1 'polypeptide(L)'
;MQKGATARGRVVVGRVQIRIISVARLVLLACGGAFLVMSLALWQLHGNVVVEQQQQQQQQQRDRNSLLPPTFTPSPNSRSNSQQDKDIYIFYHIFLPNGNNQTEYQNALAVVDEHVTQITHNLIHKTNYTKASIRAATSSRVDTIHFHYTTVGAGLPSEDYLAKKYSYSNVMNYVHVQHVDMVSDPVYEEVSLQALYDHCQEPSQVDNYNAKVVYMHSKGTFHNTRENVNFRRSITNAVLHPDCLELNVDQCNVCALQFVPFPIHAAGNMWTASCSYVRQLIPPLEFRPRIEEAAEYIQSMKQHGRLQMRLSAISNTMLGKKRYSNQHWIGTHPNVVPCQMADPNIRLEHWRQLYAGDFNYTTSDGMVEVLPPTGKIHKKWFKTMSTFHGIAAPALPLGQIQLKWLKNVHLIANVTDRRREITLLPGLFQYWDHLYNGSRPADNSWFWDYYPDGDYFRSHPDTKW
;
A
#
# COMPACT_ATOMS: atom_id res chain seq x y z
N MET A 1 2.41 -78.94 -5.54
CA MET A 1 2.20 -78.89 -4.07
C MET A 1 1.02 -77.94 -3.83
N GLN A 2 -0.24 -78.37 -3.90
CA GLN A 2 -1.06 -79.10 -2.91
C GLN A 2 -1.21 -78.44 -1.52
N LYS A 3 -2.49 -78.12 -1.20
CA LYS A 3 -3.17 -78.03 0.12
C LYS A 3 -2.87 -76.78 0.97
N GLY A 4 -3.81 -76.20 1.72
CA GLY A 4 -5.16 -76.65 2.08
C GLY A 4 -5.94 -75.61 2.91
N ALA A 5 -7.22 -75.90 3.09
CA ALA A 5 -8.23 -75.12 3.81
C ALA A 5 -8.14 -75.26 5.35
N THR A 6 -8.72 -74.30 6.08
CA THR A 6 -9.20 -74.42 7.47
C THR A 6 -10.32 -73.37 7.66
N ALA A 7 -11.60 -73.75 7.78
CA ALA A 7 -12.34 -74.39 8.87
C ALA A 7 -12.88 -73.37 9.91
N ARG A 8 -14.22 -73.32 9.97
CA ARG A 8 -15.05 -72.54 10.88
C ARG A 8 -15.05 -73.15 12.28
N GLY A 9 -14.95 -72.32 13.31
CA GLY A 9 -15.31 -72.65 14.70
C GLY A 9 -16.39 -71.69 15.20
N ARG A 10 -17.57 -72.23 15.51
CA ARG A 10 -18.74 -71.51 16.04
C ARG A 10 -18.68 -71.64 17.57
N VAL A 11 -18.54 -70.52 18.29
CA VAL A 11 -18.68 -70.48 19.76
C VAL A 11 -19.96 -69.73 20.08
N VAL A 12 -20.87 -70.42 20.77
CA VAL A 12 -22.10 -69.87 21.35
C VAL A 12 -21.76 -69.43 22.78
N VAL A 13 -21.88 -68.14 23.10
CA VAL A 13 -21.91 -67.65 24.48
C VAL A 13 -23.20 -66.87 24.68
N GLY A 14 -23.91 -67.25 25.73
CA GLY A 14 -25.27 -66.86 26.05
C GLY A 14 -25.43 -65.43 26.56
N ARG A 15 -26.69 -65.01 26.50
CA ARG A 15 -27.25 -63.73 26.92
C ARG A 15 -27.10 -63.49 28.43
N VAL A 16 -26.48 -62.38 28.82
CA VAL A 16 -26.88 -61.58 30.00
C VAL A 16 -26.71 -60.10 29.62
N GLN A 17 -27.73 -59.51 29.02
CA GLN A 17 -27.68 -58.10 28.60
C GLN A 17 -29.05 -57.43 28.69
N ILE A 18 -29.65 -57.33 29.87
CA ILE A 18 -30.80 -56.43 30.07
C ILE A 18 -30.74 -55.87 31.49
N ARG A 19 -30.09 -54.71 31.68
CA ARG A 19 -30.45 -53.66 32.68
C ARG A 19 -29.48 -52.46 32.74
N ILE A 20 -28.27 -52.52 32.16
CA ILE A 20 -27.31 -51.39 32.20
C ILE A 20 -27.53 -50.36 31.07
N ILE A 21 -28.14 -50.75 29.94
CA ILE A 21 -28.32 -49.86 28.78
C ILE A 21 -29.34 -48.73 29.05
N SER A 22 -30.30 -48.93 29.95
CA SER A 22 -31.35 -47.93 30.21
C SER A 22 -30.86 -46.72 31.00
N VAL A 23 -29.87 -46.88 31.90
CA VAL A 23 -29.33 -45.76 32.68
C VAL A 23 -28.33 -44.95 31.85
N ALA A 24 -27.48 -45.60 31.05
CA ALA A 24 -26.54 -44.91 30.18
C ALA A 24 -27.23 -44.09 29.07
N ARG A 25 -28.36 -44.57 28.51
CA ARG A 25 -29.16 -43.80 27.55
C ARG A 25 -29.83 -42.58 28.18
N LEU A 26 -30.27 -42.66 29.44
CA LEU A 26 -30.88 -41.52 30.13
C LEU A 26 -29.86 -40.44 30.48
N VAL A 27 -28.63 -40.83 30.88
CA VAL A 27 -27.55 -39.87 31.15
C VAL A 27 -27.03 -39.22 29.86
N LEU A 28 -26.92 -39.97 28.75
CA LEU A 28 -26.53 -39.39 27.45
C LEU A 28 -27.59 -38.46 26.86
N LEU A 29 -28.89 -38.71 27.08
CA LEU A 29 -29.97 -37.81 26.67
C LEU A 29 -30.00 -36.53 27.52
N ALA A 30 -29.74 -36.62 28.82
CA ALA A 30 -29.67 -35.46 29.71
C ALA A 30 -28.46 -34.56 29.43
N CYS A 31 -27.27 -35.15 29.23
CA CYS A 31 -26.05 -34.40 28.87
C CYS A 31 -26.12 -33.82 27.44
N GLY A 32 -26.72 -34.55 26.49
CA GLY A 32 -26.91 -34.07 25.12
C GLY A 32 -27.84 -32.86 25.04
N GLY A 33 -28.92 -32.85 25.83
CA GLY A 33 -29.84 -31.72 25.91
C GLY A 33 -29.18 -30.44 26.45
N ALA A 34 -28.39 -30.56 27.52
CA ALA A 34 -27.68 -29.41 28.10
C ALA A 34 -26.64 -28.82 27.13
N PHE A 35 -25.91 -29.66 26.39
CA PHE A 35 -24.93 -29.21 25.40
C PHE A 35 -25.58 -28.49 24.21
N LEU A 36 -26.75 -28.96 23.76
CA LEU A 36 -27.51 -28.35 22.66
C LEU A 36 -28.07 -26.99 23.07
N VAL A 37 -28.58 -26.86 24.29
CA VAL A 37 -29.10 -25.59 24.83
C VAL A 37 -27.96 -24.57 25.02
N MET A 38 -26.80 -24.98 25.54
CA MET A 38 -25.65 -24.10 25.67
C MET A 38 -25.09 -23.66 24.31
N SER A 39 -25.06 -24.58 23.34
CA SER A 39 -24.59 -24.27 21.98
C SER A 39 -25.55 -23.31 21.25
N LEU A 40 -26.86 -23.48 21.42
CA LEU A 40 -27.85 -22.53 20.87
C LEU A 40 -27.74 -21.15 21.53
N ALA A 41 -27.56 -21.10 22.86
CA ALA A 41 -27.42 -19.84 23.58
C ALA A 41 -26.12 -19.10 23.19
N LEU A 42 -25.01 -19.82 23.04
CA LEU A 42 -23.74 -19.25 22.55
C LEU A 42 -23.85 -18.79 21.10
N TRP A 43 -24.57 -19.53 20.25
CA TRP A 43 -24.83 -19.14 18.87
C TRP A 43 -25.71 -17.89 18.77
N GLN A 44 -26.75 -17.78 19.61
CA GLN A 44 -27.60 -16.59 19.71
C GLN A 44 -26.84 -15.37 20.24
N LEU A 45 -25.98 -15.55 21.25
CA LEU A 45 -25.14 -14.48 21.79
C LEU A 45 -24.12 -13.99 20.76
N HIS A 46 -23.45 -14.89 20.03
CA HIS A 46 -22.56 -14.50 18.94
C HIS A 46 -23.31 -13.84 17.78
N GLY A 47 -24.50 -14.33 17.43
CA GLY A 47 -25.34 -13.71 16.41
C GLY A 47 -25.73 -12.28 16.76
N ASN A 48 -26.12 -12.01 18.02
CA ASN A 48 -26.51 -10.68 18.47
C ASN A 48 -25.32 -9.69 18.48
N VAL A 49 -24.14 -10.12 18.92
CA VAL A 49 -22.94 -9.26 18.91
C VAL A 49 -22.49 -8.91 17.49
N VAL A 50 -22.58 -9.87 16.56
CA VAL A 50 -22.24 -9.62 15.15
C VAL A 50 -23.24 -8.67 14.50
N VAL A 51 -24.54 -8.83 14.77
CA VAL A 51 -25.59 -7.94 14.25
C VAL A 51 -25.43 -6.52 14.80
N GLU A 52 -25.10 -6.37 16.08
CA GLU A 52 -24.91 -5.05 16.70
C GLU A 52 -23.66 -4.33 16.16
N GLN A 53 -22.54 -5.04 15.97
CA GLN A 53 -21.36 -4.47 15.30
C GLN A 53 -21.65 -4.09 13.84
N GLN A 54 -22.41 -4.91 13.12
CA GLN A 54 -22.75 -4.64 11.73
C GLN A 54 -23.72 -3.45 11.60
N GLN A 55 -24.64 -3.28 12.56
CA GLN A 55 -25.52 -2.12 12.64
C GLN A 55 -24.77 -0.84 13.02
N GLN A 56 -23.81 -0.88 13.95
CA GLN A 56 -22.97 0.27 14.28
C GLN A 56 -22.10 0.69 13.09
N GLN A 57 -21.52 -0.26 12.36
CA GLN A 57 -20.77 0.02 11.13
C GLN A 57 -21.67 0.59 10.02
N GLN A 58 -22.87 0.03 9.80
CA GLN A 58 -23.81 0.59 8.82
C GLN A 58 -24.29 1.99 9.20
N GLN A 59 -24.50 2.27 10.49
CA GLN A 59 -24.90 3.60 10.96
C GLN A 59 -23.78 4.62 10.76
N GLN A 60 -22.53 4.29 11.15
CA GLN A 60 -21.35 5.12 10.85
C GLN A 60 -21.20 5.36 9.34
N GLN A 61 -21.47 4.35 8.50
CA GLN A 61 -21.37 4.48 7.05
C GLN A 61 -22.50 5.34 6.45
N ARG A 62 -23.72 5.32 7.01
CA ARG A 62 -24.81 6.22 6.60
C ARG A 62 -24.54 7.66 7.00
N ASP A 63 -24.09 7.89 8.23
CA ASP A 63 -23.78 9.22 8.74
C ASP A 63 -22.56 9.84 8.03
N ARG A 64 -21.71 9.01 7.41
CA ARG A 64 -20.58 9.44 6.57
C ARG A 64 -20.96 9.66 5.11
N ASN A 65 -21.85 8.84 4.55
CA ASN A 65 -22.35 9.01 3.17
C ASN A 65 -23.27 10.24 3.02
N SER A 66 -23.93 10.68 4.10
CA SER A 66 -24.67 11.95 4.14
C SER A 66 -23.75 13.19 4.20
N LEU A 67 -22.45 12.99 4.44
CA LEU A 67 -21.41 14.02 4.48
C LEU A 67 -20.48 13.99 3.25
N LEU A 68 -20.81 13.23 2.20
CA LEU A 68 -20.07 13.35 0.95
C LEU A 68 -20.14 14.80 0.48
N PRO A 69 -18.99 15.49 0.34
CA PRO A 69 -19.01 16.88 -0.08
C PRO A 69 -19.67 16.97 -1.46
N PRO A 70 -20.46 18.02 -1.73
CA PRO A 70 -20.94 18.27 -3.08
C PRO A 70 -19.75 18.26 -4.03
N THR A 71 -19.97 17.77 -5.25
CA THR A 71 -19.01 17.80 -6.36
C THR A 71 -18.53 19.24 -6.55
N PHE A 72 -17.43 19.59 -5.89
CA PHE A 72 -16.91 20.95 -5.89
C PHE A 72 -16.21 21.14 -7.23
N THR A 73 -16.88 21.83 -8.13
CA THR A 73 -16.23 22.34 -9.34
C THR A 73 -15.36 23.51 -8.91
N PRO A 74 -14.03 23.42 -9.04
CA PRO A 74 -13.14 24.49 -8.60
C PRO A 74 -13.50 25.78 -9.36
N SER A 75 -13.84 26.83 -8.61
CA SER A 75 -14.12 28.15 -9.17
C SER A 75 -12.85 28.72 -9.81
N PRO A 76 -12.83 29.06 -11.12
CA PRO A 76 -11.59 29.38 -11.84
C PRO A 76 -10.86 30.67 -11.43
N ASN A 77 -11.36 31.46 -10.47
CA ASN A 77 -10.97 32.87 -10.34
C ASN A 77 -10.41 33.35 -8.99
N SER A 78 -10.02 32.47 -8.07
CA SER A 78 -9.34 32.89 -6.82
C SER A 78 -7.81 32.75 -6.88
N ARG A 79 -7.16 33.56 -7.73
CA ARG A 79 -5.70 33.76 -7.64
C ARG A 79 -5.40 34.81 -6.57
N SER A 80 -5.53 34.45 -5.29
CA SER A 80 -4.91 35.25 -4.23
C SER A 80 -3.42 34.89 -4.17
N ASN A 81 -2.55 35.85 -4.48
CA ASN A 81 -1.09 35.76 -4.36
C ASN A 81 -0.61 35.68 -2.88
N SER A 82 -1.39 35.09 -1.98
CA SER A 82 -0.88 34.78 -0.65
C SER A 82 0.19 33.71 -0.83
N GLN A 83 1.42 34.09 -0.55
CA GLN A 83 2.57 33.23 -0.43
C GLN A 83 2.23 32.16 0.62
N GLN A 84 1.65 31.05 0.14
CA GLN A 84 1.15 29.97 0.96
C GLN A 84 2.37 29.20 1.46
N ASP A 85 2.55 29.17 2.77
CA ASP A 85 3.64 28.43 3.42
C ASP A 85 3.62 26.99 2.89
N LYS A 86 4.76 26.53 2.36
CA LYS A 86 4.85 25.19 1.75
C LYS A 86 5.25 24.17 2.81
N ASP A 87 4.34 23.89 3.73
CA ASP A 87 4.54 22.83 4.70
C ASP A 87 4.55 21.45 4.01
N ILE A 88 5.47 20.57 4.44
CA ILE A 88 5.55 19.19 3.98
C ILE A 88 5.18 18.27 5.15
N TYR A 89 4.21 17.39 4.92
CA TYR A 89 3.78 16.41 5.91
C TYR A 89 4.27 15.02 5.51
N ILE A 90 5.10 14.41 6.35
CA ILE A 90 5.65 13.08 6.16
C ILE A 90 5.01 12.14 7.18
N PHE A 91 4.45 11.02 6.72
CA PHE A 91 3.94 9.95 7.56
C PHE A 91 4.85 8.73 7.38
N TYR A 92 5.66 8.45 8.40
CA TYR A 92 6.68 7.42 8.39
C TYR A 92 6.30 6.23 9.27
N HIS A 93 6.11 5.08 8.64
CA HIS A 93 5.79 3.83 9.31
C HIS A 93 7.07 3.07 9.70
N ILE A 94 7.33 2.94 11.00
CA ILE A 94 8.55 2.31 11.55
C ILE A 94 8.22 0.93 12.12
N PHE A 95 8.81 -0.11 11.55
CA PHE A 95 8.73 -1.47 12.09
C PHE A 95 10.04 -1.86 12.79
N LEU A 96 9.96 -2.22 14.07
CA LEU A 96 11.07 -2.72 14.86
C LEU A 96 10.68 -4.09 15.45
N PRO A 97 11.43 -5.17 15.16
CA PRO A 97 11.09 -6.49 15.66
C PRO A 97 11.13 -6.53 17.20
N ASN A 98 10.21 -7.29 17.80
CA ASN A 98 10.12 -7.42 19.25
C ASN A 98 11.46 -7.86 19.88
N GLY A 99 11.77 -7.33 21.05
CA GLY A 99 13.10 -7.36 21.70
C GLY A 99 13.65 -8.73 22.11
N ASN A 100 13.01 -9.85 21.77
CA ASN A 100 13.53 -11.19 22.05
C ASN A 100 14.86 -11.45 21.31
N ASN A 101 15.11 -10.73 20.21
CA ASN A 101 16.38 -10.74 19.49
C ASN A 101 16.99 -9.33 19.42
N GLN A 102 17.85 -9.01 20.39
CA GLN A 102 18.52 -7.72 20.48
C GLN A 102 19.29 -7.34 19.20
N THR A 103 19.89 -8.33 18.52
CA THR A 103 20.64 -8.10 17.27
C THR A 103 19.71 -7.69 16.13
N GLU A 104 18.56 -8.35 15.98
CA GLU A 104 17.55 -7.95 14.99
C GLU A 104 17.00 -6.56 15.26
N TYR A 105 16.74 -6.23 16.54
CA TYR A 105 16.31 -4.89 16.94
C TYR A 105 17.34 -3.83 16.55
N GLN A 106 18.62 -4.03 16.89
CA GLN A 106 19.68 -3.07 16.57
C GLN A 106 19.90 -2.92 15.06
N ASN A 107 19.79 -4.02 14.30
CA ASN A 107 19.85 -3.97 12.85
C ASN A 107 18.69 -3.17 12.24
N ALA A 108 17.47 -3.35 12.76
CA ALA A 108 16.31 -2.59 12.33
C ALA A 108 16.42 -1.11 12.71
N LEU A 109 16.89 -0.80 13.92
CA LEU A 109 17.13 0.58 14.37
C LEU A 109 18.19 1.27 13.50
N ALA A 110 19.27 0.58 13.14
CA ALA A 110 20.28 1.10 12.22
C ALA A 110 19.72 1.40 10.82
N VAL A 111 18.77 0.58 10.33
CA VAL A 111 18.04 0.87 9.08
C VAL A 111 17.17 2.13 9.21
N VAL A 112 16.47 2.29 10.35
CA VAL A 112 15.67 3.50 10.62
C VAL A 112 16.57 4.74 10.66
N ASP A 113 17.72 4.65 11.33
CA ASP A 113 18.68 5.74 11.42
C ASP A 113 19.23 6.17 10.06
N GLU A 114 19.63 5.19 9.25
CA GLU A 114 20.11 5.44 7.89
C GLU A 114 19.03 6.11 7.03
N HIS A 115 17.78 5.65 7.14
CA HIS A 115 16.66 6.17 6.36
C HIS A 115 16.28 7.59 6.80
N VAL A 116 16.21 7.89 8.11
CA VAL A 116 15.92 9.25 8.60
C VAL A 116 17.06 10.22 8.27
N THR A 117 18.31 9.76 8.32
CA THR A 117 19.47 10.55 7.83
C THR A 117 19.30 10.90 6.36
N GLN A 118 18.91 9.93 5.53
CA GLN A 118 18.66 10.16 4.11
C GLN A 118 17.51 11.15 3.87
N ILE A 119 16.40 11.01 4.61
CA ILE A 119 15.24 11.92 4.50
C ILE A 119 15.66 13.35 4.85
N THR A 120 16.36 13.51 5.97
CA THR A 120 16.91 14.80 6.42
C THR A 120 17.84 15.40 5.37
N HIS A 121 18.71 14.58 4.78
CA HIS A 121 19.61 15.03 3.73
C HIS A 121 18.86 15.50 2.48
N ASN A 122 17.89 14.73 2.00
CA ASN A 122 17.12 15.07 0.81
C ASN A 122 16.35 16.38 0.94
N LEU A 123 15.84 16.66 2.15
CA LEU A 123 15.04 17.84 2.44
C LEU A 123 15.90 19.05 2.78
N ILE A 124 16.94 18.89 3.60
CA ILE A 124 17.74 20.01 4.12
C ILE A 124 18.92 20.32 3.19
N HIS A 125 19.72 19.34 2.77
CA HIS A 125 20.95 19.64 2.03
C HIS A 125 20.72 20.12 0.60
N LYS A 126 19.59 19.77 -0.03
CA LYS A 126 19.20 20.37 -1.33
C LYS A 126 18.84 21.86 -1.22
N THR A 127 18.61 22.39 -0.02
CA THR A 127 18.42 23.84 0.20
C THR A 127 19.74 24.61 0.36
N ASN A 128 20.90 23.92 0.32
CA ASN A 128 22.23 24.53 0.41
C ASN A 128 22.97 24.68 -0.93
N TYR A 129 22.29 24.55 -2.07
CA TYR A 129 22.80 25.17 -3.30
C TYR A 129 23.04 26.67 -3.01
N THR A 130 24.20 27.20 -3.41
CA THR A 130 24.72 28.49 -2.93
C THR A 130 23.66 29.58 -2.68
N LYS A 131 23.72 30.28 -1.54
CA LYS A 131 22.82 31.40 -1.14
C LYS A 131 22.49 32.39 -2.28
N ALA A 132 23.37 32.54 -3.27
CA ALA A 132 23.19 33.39 -4.44
C ALA A 132 22.33 32.78 -5.56
N SER A 133 22.42 31.48 -5.84
CA SER A 133 21.60 30.80 -6.86
C SER A 133 20.17 30.52 -6.36
N ILE A 134 19.99 30.41 -5.04
CA ILE A 134 18.69 30.19 -4.40
C ILE A 134 17.83 31.45 -4.39
N ARG A 135 18.39 32.66 -4.18
CA ARG A 135 17.59 33.91 -4.28
C ARG A 135 17.00 34.14 -5.67
N ALA A 136 17.58 33.57 -6.71
CA ALA A 136 17.08 33.65 -8.09
C ALA A 136 16.14 32.49 -8.46
N ALA A 137 16.19 31.35 -7.75
CA ALA A 137 15.44 30.14 -8.09
C ALA A 137 14.34 29.75 -7.07
N THR A 138 14.29 30.35 -5.88
CA THR A 138 13.35 29.96 -4.81
C THR A 138 12.44 31.11 -4.38
N SER A 139 11.30 31.18 -5.08
CA SER A 139 10.04 31.69 -4.53
C SER A 139 9.31 30.62 -3.70
N SER A 140 9.89 29.42 -3.53
CA SER A 140 9.29 28.29 -2.82
C SER A 140 10.16 27.86 -1.65
N ARG A 141 10.04 28.54 -0.50
CA ARG A 141 10.60 28.03 0.74
C ARG A 141 9.66 26.95 1.28
N VAL A 142 10.22 25.80 1.64
CA VAL A 142 9.57 24.88 2.58
C VAL A 142 9.81 25.50 3.95
N ASP A 143 8.74 25.91 4.62
CA ASP A 143 8.85 26.65 5.88
C ASP A 143 8.95 25.67 7.06
N THR A 144 8.12 24.62 7.06
CA THR A 144 8.16 23.57 8.08
C THR A 144 7.99 22.17 7.48
N ILE A 145 8.74 21.21 8.01
CA ILE A 145 8.58 19.78 7.74
C ILE A 145 7.95 19.14 8.97
N HIS A 146 6.74 18.63 8.82
CA HIS A 146 6.04 17.87 9.85
C HIS A 146 6.31 16.38 9.65
N PHE A 147 7.18 15.82 10.48
CA PHE A 147 7.59 14.42 10.43
C PHE A 147 6.76 13.60 11.43
N HIS A 148 5.62 13.11 10.98
CA HIS A 148 4.75 12.20 11.72
C HIS A 148 5.29 10.78 11.61
N TYR A 149 5.37 10.05 12.72
CA TYR A 149 5.79 8.64 12.71
C TYR A 149 4.95 7.75 13.60
N THR A 150 4.74 6.53 13.13
CA THR A 150 4.14 5.43 13.89
C THR A 150 5.21 4.39 14.13
N THR A 151 5.25 3.82 15.33
CA THR A 151 6.15 2.70 15.63
C THR A 151 5.35 1.41 15.82
N VAL A 152 5.88 0.30 15.33
CA VAL A 152 5.31 -1.04 15.48
C VAL A 152 6.34 -2.00 16.07
N GLY A 153 5.93 -2.82 17.03
CA GLY A 153 6.75 -3.85 17.65
C GLY A 153 7.51 -3.36 18.88
N ALA A 154 8.84 -3.42 18.90
CA ALA A 154 9.61 -3.07 20.10
C ALA A 154 9.64 -1.57 20.46
N GLY A 155 9.23 -0.70 19.53
CA GLY A 155 9.29 0.76 19.72
C GLY A 155 10.72 1.32 19.66
N LEU A 156 10.81 2.65 19.59
CA LEU A 156 12.10 3.35 19.60
C LEU A 156 12.68 3.38 21.04
N PRO A 157 14.00 3.62 21.21
CA PRO A 157 14.62 3.67 22.54
C PRO A 157 14.00 4.70 23.51
N SER A 158 13.41 5.76 22.97
CA SER A 158 12.58 6.72 23.70
C SER A 158 11.55 7.32 22.73
N GLU A 159 10.44 7.86 23.25
CA GLU A 159 9.42 8.52 22.42
C GLU A 159 10.00 9.67 21.60
N ASP A 160 10.95 10.41 22.17
CA ASP A 160 11.64 11.55 21.56
C ASP A 160 12.96 11.19 20.86
N TYR A 161 13.21 9.89 20.60
CA TYR A 161 14.48 9.41 20.05
C TYR A 161 14.86 10.12 18.74
N LEU A 162 13.92 10.21 17.79
CA LEU A 162 14.17 10.87 16.50
C LEU A 162 14.41 12.36 16.67
N ALA A 163 13.62 13.03 17.51
CA ALA A 163 13.83 14.44 17.82
C ALA A 163 15.22 14.66 18.42
N LYS A 164 15.59 13.97 19.50
CA LYS A 164 16.89 14.11 20.15
C LYS A 164 18.07 13.86 19.21
N LYS A 165 17.99 12.83 18.37
CA LYS A 165 19.09 12.43 17.48
C LYS A 165 19.20 13.29 16.23
N TYR A 166 18.08 13.76 15.68
CA TYR A 166 18.00 14.45 14.39
C TYR A 166 17.50 15.90 14.47
N SER A 167 17.63 16.55 15.63
CA SER A 167 17.35 18.00 15.86
C SER A 167 18.38 18.92 15.18
N TYR A 168 18.74 18.65 13.93
CA TYR A 168 19.75 19.42 13.21
C TYR A 168 19.25 20.80 12.74
N SER A 169 17.93 21.05 12.78
CA SER A 169 17.35 22.34 12.38
C SER A 169 15.98 22.56 13.01
N ASN A 170 15.62 23.83 13.22
CA ASN A 170 14.26 24.24 13.60
C ASN A 170 13.22 24.01 12.48
N VAL A 171 13.61 23.40 11.36
CA VAL A 171 12.75 23.17 10.18
C VAL A 171 11.98 21.85 10.31
N MET A 172 12.46 20.88 11.07
CA MET A 172 11.79 19.57 11.20
C MET A 172 11.13 19.42 12.57
N ASN A 173 9.81 19.21 12.56
CA ASN A 173 8.99 18.93 13.73
C ASN A 173 8.64 17.44 13.77
N TYR A 174 9.12 16.71 14.78
CA TYR A 174 8.88 15.28 14.94
C TYR A 174 7.64 15.04 15.80
N VAL A 175 6.66 14.32 15.25
CA VAL A 175 5.40 14.02 15.92
C VAL A 175 5.22 12.51 15.99
N HIS A 176 5.34 11.93 17.19
CA HIS A 176 4.97 10.54 17.41
C HIS A 176 3.44 10.42 17.35
N VAL A 177 2.92 9.72 16.35
CA VAL A 177 1.47 9.52 16.17
C VAL A 177 0.97 8.50 17.18
N GLN A 178 1.55 7.30 17.15
CA GLN A 178 1.24 6.23 18.10
C GLN A 178 2.27 5.10 18.01
N HIS A 179 2.32 4.31 19.09
CA HIS A 179 2.95 3.00 19.13
C HIS A 179 1.89 1.90 18.97
N VAL A 180 2.21 0.85 18.23
CA VAL A 180 1.35 -0.33 18.04
C VAL A 180 2.15 -1.57 18.41
N ASP A 181 1.70 -2.25 19.46
CA ASP A 181 2.28 -3.54 19.83
C ASP A 181 2.03 -4.56 18.71
N MET A 182 3.00 -5.44 18.47
CA MET A 182 2.81 -6.59 17.59
C MET A 182 1.83 -7.59 18.22
N VAL A 183 0.55 -7.39 17.99
CA VAL A 183 -0.51 -8.38 18.24
C VAL A 183 -0.65 -9.34 17.06
N SER A 184 -1.38 -10.44 17.26
CA SER A 184 -1.50 -11.56 16.33
C SER A 184 -2.16 -11.24 14.98
N ASP A 185 -2.83 -10.09 14.83
CA ASP A 185 -3.34 -9.61 13.53
C ASP A 185 -2.39 -8.56 12.94
N PRO A 186 -1.86 -8.77 11.71
CA PRO A 186 -0.96 -7.85 11.04
C PRO A 186 -1.67 -6.58 10.52
N VAL A 187 -2.18 -5.76 11.43
CA VAL A 187 -2.53 -4.36 11.15
C VAL A 187 -1.30 -3.54 11.48
N TYR A 188 -0.56 -3.13 10.46
CA TYR A 188 0.71 -2.42 10.64
C TYR A 188 0.64 -1.08 9.92
N GLU A 189 0.70 -1.11 8.58
CA GLU A 189 0.79 0.08 7.75
C GLU A 189 -0.52 0.90 7.75
N GLU A 190 -1.67 0.25 7.97
CA GLU A 190 -2.99 0.87 7.98
C GLU A 190 -3.08 2.02 8.97
N VAL A 191 -2.43 1.90 10.13
CA VAL A 191 -2.44 2.93 11.18
C VAL A 191 -1.78 4.21 10.70
N SER A 192 -0.59 4.09 10.12
CA SER A 192 0.15 5.25 9.61
C SER A 192 -0.56 5.88 8.42
N LEU A 193 -1.13 5.06 7.54
CA LEU A 193 -1.95 5.52 6.42
C LEU A 193 -3.23 6.19 6.91
N GLN A 194 -3.85 5.69 7.98
CA GLN A 194 -5.05 6.28 8.56
C GLN A 194 -4.76 7.66 9.12
N ALA A 195 -3.66 7.85 9.84
CA ALA A 195 -3.25 9.16 10.31
C ALA A 195 -3.01 10.16 9.15
N LEU A 196 -2.41 9.69 8.05
CA LEU A 196 -2.24 10.47 6.83
C LEU A 196 -3.61 10.83 6.21
N TYR A 197 -4.50 9.86 6.10
CA TYR A 197 -5.84 10.05 5.57
C TYR A 197 -6.61 11.08 6.41
N ASP A 198 -6.62 10.92 7.73
CA ASP A 198 -7.31 11.80 8.67
C ASP A 198 -6.78 13.24 8.59
N HIS A 199 -5.46 13.41 8.51
CA HIS A 199 -4.85 14.71 8.25
C HIS A 199 -5.40 15.36 6.98
N CYS A 200 -5.53 14.59 5.90
CA CYS A 200 -6.14 15.11 4.69
C CYS A 200 -7.65 15.38 4.83
N GLN A 201 -8.37 14.77 5.77
CA GLN A 201 -9.79 15.08 6.01
C GLN A 201 -10.02 16.34 6.85
N GLU A 202 -9.01 16.84 7.57
CA GLU A 202 -9.20 17.94 8.53
C GLU A 202 -9.71 19.24 7.85
N PRO A 203 -10.73 19.91 8.42
CA PRO A 203 -11.26 21.17 7.90
C PRO A 203 -10.21 22.29 7.81
N SER A 204 -9.26 22.34 8.75
CA SER A 204 -8.12 23.27 8.73
C SER A 204 -7.23 23.07 7.51
N GLN A 205 -7.20 21.86 6.95
CA GLN A 205 -6.49 21.51 5.72
C GLN A 205 -7.36 21.69 4.47
N VAL A 206 -8.60 22.17 4.60
CA VAL A 206 -9.46 22.50 3.44
C VAL A 206 -8.94 23.76 2.74
N ASP A 207 -8.40 24.72 3.50
CA ASP A 207 -7.75 25.91 2.92
C ASP A 207 -6.44 25.55 2.20
N ASN A 208 -5.82 24.43 2.59
CA ASN A 208 -4.72 23.79 1.86
C ASN A 208 -5.20 22.51 1.16
N TYR A 209 -6.27 22.61 0.36
CA TYR A 209 -6.85 21.48 -0.37
C TYR A 209 -5.81 20.65 -1.15
N ASN A 210 -4.74 21.31 -1.60
CA ASN A 210 -3.65 20.74 -2.37
C ASN A 210 -2.38 20.45 -1.57
N ALA A 211 -2.45 20.43 -0.23
CA ALA A 211 -1.37 20.03 0.67
C ALA A 211 -0.73 18.72 0.18
N LYS A 212 0.60 18.64 0.33
CA LYS A 212 1.35 17.45 -0.08
C LYS A 212 1.66 16.60 1.14
N VAL A 213 1.31 15.33 1.02
CA VAL A 213 1.61 14.31 2.02
C VAL A 213 2.53 13.27 1.42
N VAL A 214 3.52 12.84 2.19
CA VAL A 214 4.47 11.79 1.81
C VAL A 214 4.22 10.59 2.72
N TYR A 215 4.01 9.42 2.13
CA TYR A 215 4.00 8.16 2.85
C TYR A 215 5.30 7.39 2.62
N MET A 216 5.92 6.95 3.70
CA MET A 216 7.10 6.10 3.69
C MET A 216 7.01 5.04 4.79
N HIS A 217 7.75 3.95 4.63
CA HIS A 217 7.96 2.97 5.71
C HIS A 217 9.41 2.52 5.77
N SER A 218 9.81 1.90 6.88
CA SER A 218 11.17 1.44 7.13
C SER A 218 11.52 0.16 6.33
N LYS A 219 11.43 0.23 5.00
CA LYS A 219 11.55 -0.94 4.13
C LYS A 219 12.89 -1.65 4.31
N GLY A 220 12.83 -2.94 4.64
CA GLY A 220 14.02 -3.76 4.81
C GLY A 220 14.49 -3.89 6.27
N THR A 221 13.78 -3.33 7.26
CA THR A 221 14.05 -3.63 8.68
C THR A 221 13.93 -5.12 9.00
N PHE A 222 13.02 -5.83 8.32
CA PHE A 222 12.89 -7.30 8.45
C PHE A 222 13.93 -8.08 7.63
N HIS A 223 14.45 -7.49 6.55
CA HIS A 223 15.38 -8.14 5.61
C HIS A 223 16.41 -7.12 5.13
N ASN A 224 17.40 -6.83 5.97
CA ASN A 224 18.42 -5.82 5.65
C ASN A 224 19.48 -6.39 4.69
N THR A 225 19.08 -6.62 3.45
CA THR A 225 19.99 -7.03 2.36
C THR A 225 20.43 -5.80 1.58
N ARG A 226 21.56 -5.94 0.87
CA ARG A 226 22.10 -4.90 -0.01
C ARG A 226 21.07 -4.41 -1.04
N GLU A 227 20.30 -5.33 -1.61
CA GLU A 227 19.24 -5.02 -2.58
C GLU A 227 18.14 -4.17 -1.96
N ASN A 228 17.76 -4.46 -0.71
CA ASN A 228 16.74 -3.69 0.00
C ASN A 228 17.26 -2.32 0.43
N VAL A 229 18.54 -2.19 0.80
CA VAL A 229 19.18 -0.89 1.04
C VAL A 229 19.15 -0.04 -0.22
N ASN A 230 19.59 -0.59 -1.37
CA ASN A 230 19.59 0.12 -2.64
C ASN A 230 18.20 0.55 -3.07
N PHE A 231 17.24 -0.37 -2.93
CA PHE A 231 15.87 -0.11 -3.31
C PHE A 231 15.22 0.93 -2.40
N ARG A 232 15.39 0.82 -1.07
CA ARG A 232 14.93 1.82 -0.08
C ARG A 232 15.49 3.19 -0.40
N ARG A 233 16.80 3.32 -0.63
CA ARG A 233 17.40 4.60 -1.00
C ARG A 233 16.79 5.19 -2.26
N SER A 234 16.62 4.37 -3.29
CA SER A 234 16.07 4.81 -4.58
C SER A 234 14.63 5.31 -4.45
N ILE A 235 13.77 4.57 -3.74
CA ILE A 235 12.37 4.99 -3.53
C ILE A 235 12.28 6.24 -2.64
N THR A 236 13.08 6.35 -1.58
CA THR A 236 13.15 7.57 -0.73
C THR A 236 13.58 8.80 -1.54
N ASN A 237 14.59 8.65 -2.39
CA ASN A 237 15.06 9.75 -3.23
C ASN A 237 14.02 10.19 -4.26
N ALA A 238 13.23 9.25 -4.79
CA ALA A 238 12.16 9.56 -5.72
C ALA A 238 11.03 10.34 -5.03
N VAL A 239 10.49 9.84 -3.92
CA VAL A 239 9.32 10.47 -3.27
C VAL A 239 9.63 11.83 -2.65
N LEU A 240 10.88 12.06 -2.24
CA LEU A 240 11.37 13.34 -1.73
C LEU A 240 12.06 14.20 -2.81
N HIS A 241 11.93 13.83 -4.09
CA HIS A 241 12.45 14.68 -5.15
C HIS A 241 11.65 16.00 -5.21
N PRO A 242 12.29 17.16 -5.46
CA PRO A 242 11.58 18.43 -5.60
C PRO A 242 10.37 18.35 -6.54
N ASP A 243 10.52 17.72 -7.69
CA ASP A 243 9.43 17.44 -8.63
C ASP A 243 8.23 16.70 -7.98
N CYS A 244 8.47 15.69 -7.13
CA CYS A 244 7.38 15.03 -6.39
C CYS A 244 6.83 15.90 -5.24
N LEU A 245 7.64 16.76 -4.63
CA LEU A 245 7.20 17.63 -3.54
C LEU A 245 6.45 18.87 -4.06
N GLU A 246 6.72 19.27 -5.30
CA GLU A 246 6.06 20.37 -6.02
C GLU A 246 5.07 19.84 -7.06
N LEU A 247 4.41 18.70 -6.76
CA LEU A 247 3.43 18.07 -7.65
C LEU A 247 2.39 19.07 -8.16
N ASN A 248 2.43 19.30 -9.46
CA ASN A 248 1.37 20.00 -10.16
C ASN A 248 0.17 19.06 -10.30
N VAL A 249 -0.89 19.34 -9.54
CA VAL A 249 -2.12 18.52 -9.50
C VAL A 249 -2.82 18.43 -10.85
N ASP A 250 -2.60 19.40 -11.75
CA ASP A 250 -3.13 19.38 -13.11
C ASP A 250 -2.40 18.36 -14.00
N GLN A 251 -1.19 17.95 -13.62
CA GLN A 251 -0.39 16.95 -14.33
C GLN A 251 -0.49 15.57 -13.68
N CYS A 252 -0.44 15.52 -12.34
CA CYS A 252 -0.63 14.30 -11.57
C CYS A 252 -0.88 14.55 -10.08
N ASN A 253 -1.48 13.55 -9.45
CA ASN A 253 -1.89 13.63 -8.05
C ASN A 253 -1.19 12.62 -7.13
N VAL A 254 -0.39 11.70 -7.68
CA VAL A 254 0.48 10.79 -6.93
C VAL A 254 1.84 10.66 -7.63
N CYS A 255 2.93 10.71 -6.88
CA CYS A 255 4.30 10.56 -7.36
C CYS A 255 5.03 9.43 -6.63
N ALA A 256 5.75 8.59 -7.37
CA ALA A 256 6.55 7.51 -6.80
C ALA A 256 7.78 7.21 -7.67
N LEU A 257 8.64 6.29 -7.21
CA LEU A 257 9.73 5.79 -8.06
C LEU A 257 9.17 5.19 -9.36
N GLN A 258 8.22 4.28 -9.25
CA GLN A 258 7.61 3.58 -10.39
C GLN A 258 6.24 3.05 -9.98
N PHE A 259 5.30 2.99 -10.91
CA PHE A 259 4.01 2.34 -10.70
C PHE A 259 3.95 1.00 -11.43
N VAL A 260 3.29 0.03 -10.81
CA VAL A 260 2.90 -1.23 -11.45
C VAL A 260 1.43 -1.10 -11.82
N PRO A 261 1.00 -1.39 -13.06
CA PRO A 261 -0.32 -1.01 -13.56
C PRO A 261 -1.47 -1.94 -13.16
N PHE A 262 -1.23 -3.13 -12.59
CA PHE A 262 -2.36 -3.96 -12.16
C PHE A 262 -2.11 -4.79 -10.90
N PRO A 263 -2.96 -4.60 -9.88
CA PRO A 263 -3.68 -3.36 -9.59
C PRO A 263 -2.65 -2.24 -9.41
N ILE A 264 -3.08 -1.00 -9.62
CA ILE A 264 -2.15 0.12 -9.62
C ILE A 264 -1.54 0.26 -8.22
N HIS A 265 -0.22 0.17 -8.13
CA HIS A 265 0.49 0.39 -6.87
C HIS A 265 1.86 1.04 -7.08
N ALA A 266 2.25 1.85 -6.09
CA ALA A 266 3.57 2.44 -6.02
C ALA A 266 4.61 1.39 -5.61
N ALA A 267 5.70 1.30 -6.37
CA ALA A 267 6.76 0.36 -6.12
C ALA A 267 7.34 0.55 -4.71
N GLY A 268 7.20 -0.49 -3.90
CA GLY A 268 7.68 -0.49 -2.53
C GLY A 268 6.79 0.23 -1.52
N ASN A 269 5.59 0.67 -1.91
CA ASN A 269 4.62 1.38 -1.08
C ASN A 269 5.17 2.66 -0.44
N MET A 270 5.88 3.48 -1.23
CA MET A 270 6.28 4.82 -0.83
C MET A 270 5.91 5.77 -1.96
N TRP A 271 5.30 6.90 -1.60
CA TRP A 271 4.75 7.84 -2.56
C TRP A 271 4.53 9.21 -1.92
N THR A 272 4.38 10.22 -2.77
CA THR A 272 3.92 11.56 -2.41
C THR A 272 2.62 11.82 -3.14
N ALA A 273 1.61 12.39 -2.47
CA ALA A 273 0.32 12.69 -3.10
C ALA A 273 -0.26 14.02 -2.63
N SER A 274 -1.25 14.52 -3.37
CA SER A 274 -2.08 15.63 -2.91
C SER A 274 -3.19 15.15 -1.98
N CYS A 275 -3.48 15.92 -0.92
CA CYS A 275 -4.61 15.62 -0.05
C CYS A 275 -5.95 15.61 -0.81
N SER A 276 -6.09 16.45 -1.85
CA SER A 276 -7.23 16.42 -2.77
C SER A 276 -7.54 15.05 -3.37
N TYR A 277 -6.49 14.26 -3.65
CA TYR A 277 -6.66 12.90 -4.15
C TYR A 277 -6.87 11.90 -3.02
N VAL A 278 -6.07 11.99 -1.95
CA VAL A 278 -6.21 11.11 -0.77
C VAL A 278 -7.63 11.14 -0.21
N ARG A 279 -8.30 12.30 -0.22
CA ARG A 279 -9.68 12.45 0.24
C ARG A 279 -10.69 11.56 -0.48
N GLN A 280 -10.41 11.16 -1.71
CA GLN A 280 -11.28 10.33 -2.54
C GLN A 280 -11.12 8.83 -2.23
N LEU A 281 -10.08 8.45 -1.48
CA LEU A 281 -9.80 7.06 -1.15
C LEU A 281 -10.70 6.57 -0.02
N ILE A 282 -10.91 5.25 0.00
CA ILE A 282 -11.50 4.56 1.16
C ILE A 282 -10.56 4.74 2.37
N PRO A 283 -11.06 5.01 3.58
CA PRO A 283 -10.25 5.04 4.79
C PRO A 283 -9.37 3.76 4.95
N PRO A 284 -8.07 3.87 5.22
CA PRO A 284 -7.16 2.72 5.31
C PRO A 284 -7.62 1.58 6.21
N LEU A 285 -8.20 1.88 7.38
CA LEU A 285 -8.72 0.85 8.28
C LEU A 285 -9.92 0.07 7.71
N GLU A 286 -10.69 0.68 6.81
CA GLU A 286 -11.82 0.05 6.11
C GLU A 286 -11.41 -0.59 4.78
N PHE A 287 -10.24 -0.24 4.27
CA PHE A 287 -9.84 -0.61 2.91
C PHE A 287 -9.53 -2.09 2.76
N ARG A 288 -8.79 -2.69 3.71
CA ARG A 288 -8.41 -4.11 3.70
C ARG A 288 -9.61 -5.06 3.50
N PRO A 289 -10.67 -5.03 4.33
CA PRO A 289 -11.81 -5.93 4.13
C PRO A 289 -12.51 -5.69 2.77
N ARG A 290 -12.61 -4.43 2.32
CA ARG A 290 -13.28 -4.11 1.04
C ARG A 290 -12.51 -4.61 -0.19
N ILE A 291 -11.18 -4.46 -0.21
CA ILE A 291 -10.38 -4.98 -1.32
C ILE A 291 -10.34 -6.51 -1.33
N GLU A 292 -10.41 -7.16 -0.16
CA GLU A 292 -10.50 -8.61 -0.08
C GLU A 292 -11.83 -9.15 -0.61
N GLU A 293 -12.94 -8.49 -0.29
CA GLU A 293 -14.27 -8.79 -0.85
C GLU A 293 -14.27 -8.62 -2.38
N ALA A 294 -13.77 -7.49 -2.89
CA ALA A 294 -13.64 -7.25 -4.32
C ALA A 294 -12.77 -8.32 -5.02
N ALA A 295 -11.67 -8.72 -4.38
CA ALA A 295 -10.80 -9.78 -4.88
C ALA A 295 -11.47 -11.16 -4.92
N GLU A 296 -12.36 -11.46 -3.98
CA GLU A 296 -13.15 -12.70 -3.97
C GLU A 296 -14.19 -12.70 -5.06
N TYR A 297 -14.88 -11.57 -5.25
CA TYR A 297 -15.79 -11.39 -6.36
C TYR A 297 -15.09 -11.59 -7.72
N ILE A 298 -13.95 -10.93 -7.95
CA ILE A 298 -13.16 -11.08 -9.19
C ILE A 298 -12.74 -12.54 -9.42
N GLN A 299 -12.36 -13.27 -8.36
CA GLN A 299 -12.06 -14.69 -8.47
C GLN A 299 -13.29 -15.51 -8.85
N SER A 300 -14.47 -15.20 -8.31
CA SER A 300 -15.71 -15.87 -8.69
C SER A 300 -16.05 -15.61 -10.17
N MET A 301 -15.86 -14.39 -10.66
CA MET A 301 -16.09 -14.03 -12.07
C MET A 301 -15.17 -14.82 -13.01
N LYS A 302 -13.92 -15.09 -12.57
CA LYS A 302 -13.02 -16.00 -13.29
C LYS A 302 -13.52 -17.43 -13.31
N GLN A 303 -13.97 -17.96 -12.17
CA GLN A 303 -14.47 -19.34 -12.06
C GLN A 303 -15.68 -19.59 -12.97
N HIS A 304 -16.57 -18.59 -13.11
CA HIS A 304 -17.72 -18.64 -14.02
C HIS A 304 -17.37 -18.35 -15.47
N GLY A 305 -16.09 -18.15 -15.80
CA GLY A 305 -15.66 -17.86 -17.16
C GLY A 305 -16.20 -16.54 -17.69
N ARG A 306 -16.43 -15.54 -16.83
CA ARG A 306 -16.80 -14.17 -17.25
C ARG A 306 -15.54 -13.35 -17.47
N LEU A 307 -14.59 -13.49 -16.54
CA LEU A 307 -13.23 -12.98 -16.66
C LEU A 307 -12.24 -14.11 -16.90
N GLN A 308 -11.04 -13.77 -17.35
CA GLN A 308 -9.93 -14.68 -17.50
C GLN A 308 -8.63 -14.05 -17.04
N MET A 309 -7.61 -14.88 -16.87
CA MET A 309 -6.32 -14.42 -16.43
C MET A 309 -5.25 -15.28 -17.06
N ARG A 310 -4.78 -14.81 -18.21
CA ARG A 310 -3.78 -15.46 -19.05
C ARG A 310 -2.45 -14.70 -19.07
N LEU A 311 -2.41 -13.45 -18.57
CA LEU A 311 -1.17 -12.67 -18.52
C LEU A 311 -0.33 -12.94 -17.29
N SER A 312 -0.93 -13.36 -16.18
CA SER A 312 -0.21 -13.61 -14.94
C SER A 312 -0.93 -14.64 -14.06
N ALA A 313 -0.27 -15.09 -13.00
CA ALA A 313 -0.88 -15.96 -11.99
C ALA A 313 -1.58 -15.14 -10.91
N ILE A 314 -2.77 -15.58 -10.47
CA ILE A 314 -3.48 -14.99 -9.33
C ILE A 314 -2.61 -15.24 -8.12
N SER A 315 -2.32 -14.17 -7.41
CA SER A 315 -1.64 -14.23 -6.12
C SER A 315 -2.30 -13.23 -5.19
N ASN A 316 -2.11 -13.40 -3.88
CA ASN A 316 -2.59 -12.42 -2.91
C ASN A 316 -1.98 -11.03 -3.15
N THR A 317 -0.72 -10.97 -3.60
CA THR A 317 -0.06 -9.72 -3.99
C THR A 317 -0.78 -9.07 -5.16
N MET A 318 -1.09 -9.84 -6.20
CA MET A 318 -1.82 -9.33 -7.37
C MET A 318 -3.24 -8.90 -7.02
N LEU A 319 -3.93 -9.58 -6.13
CA LEU A 319 -5.32 -9.19 -5.81
C LEU A 319 -5.43 -8.17 -4.67
N GLY A 320 -4.30 -7.73 -4.10
CA GLY A 320 -4.26 -6.85 -2.94
C GLY A 320 -4.88 -7.46 -1.68
N LYS A 321 -4.81 -8.79 -1.53
CA LYS A 321 -5.30 -9.50 -0.34
C LYS A 321 -4.27 -9.51 0.79
N LYS A 322 -4.73 -9.67 2.03
CA LYS A 322 -3.93 -9.82 3.24
C LYS A 322 -3.00 -8.61 3.41
N ARG A 323 -1.75 -8.85 3.84
CA ARG A 323 -0.70 -7.83 3.99
C ARG A 323 -0.38 -6.98 2.75
N TYR A 324 -0.93 -7.31 1.58
CA TYR A 324 -0.69 -6.58 0.35
C TYR A 324 -1.74 -5.50 0.09
N SER A 325 -2.84 -5.44 0.84
CA SER A 325 -3.90 -4.42 0.69
C SER A 325 -3.30 -3.02 0.62
N ASN A 326 -2.49 -2.65 1.61
CA ASN A 326 -1.96 -1.29 1.74
C ASN A 326 -1.06 -0.86 0.59
N GLN A 327 -0.47 -1.82 -0.14
CA GLN A 327 0.34 -1.52 -1.31
C GLN A 327 -0.52 -0.97 -2.46
N HIS A 328 -1.76 -1.43 -2.56
CA HIS A 328 -2.69 -1.02 -3.63
C HIS A 328 -3.49 0.21 -3.28
N TRP A 329 -3.64 0.53 -1.99
CA TRP A 329 -4.54 1.59 -1.50
C TRP A 329 -4.46 2.88 -2.33
N ILE A 330 -3.26 3.43 -2.49
CA ILE A 330 -3.02 4.71 -3.17
C ILE A 330 -3.40 4.70 -4.65
N GLY A 331 -3.42 3.54 -5.32
CA GLY A 331 -3.72 3.44 -6.76
C GLY A 331 -5.13 2.98 -7.07
N THR A 332 -6.00 2.82 -6.07
CA THR A 332 -7.29 2.16 -6.29
C THR A 332 -8.39 3.03 -6.88
N HIS A 333 -8.31 4.36 -6.75
CA HIS A 333 -9.38 5.24 -7.22
C HIS A 333 -9.25 5.55 -8.73
N PRO A 334 -10.35 5.61 -9.51
CA PRO A 334 -10.28 5.86 -10.96
C PRO A 334 -9.73 7.25 -11.35
N ASN A 335 -9.70 8.19 -10.40
CA ASN A 335 -9.09 9.51 -10.60
C ASN A 335 -7.59 9.54 -10.32
N VAL A 336 -6.93 8.41 -10.05
CA VAL A 336 -5.48 8.38 -9.91
C VAL A 336 -4.83 8.86 -11.21
N VAL A 337 -3.90 9.80 -11.10
CA VAL A 337 -3.03 10.25 -12.18
C VAL A 337 -1.60 10.09 -11.67
N PRO A 338 -0.96 8.94 -11.94
CA PRO A 338 0.35 8.64 -11.37
C PRO A 338 1.46 9.35 -12.14
N CYS A 339 2.49 9.74 -11.42
CA CYS A 339 3.74 10.24 -11.94
C CYS A 339 4.88 9.38 -11.42
N GLN A 340 5.62 8.80 -12.35
CA GLN A 340 6.80 8.02 -12.00
C GLN A 340 8.04 8.82 -12.27
N MET A 341 8.95 8.76 -11.31
CA MET A 341 10.25 9.36 -11.41
C MET A 341 11.14 8.49 -12.32
N ALA A 342 11.13 7.16 -12.16
CA ALA A 342 11.94 6.27 -12.98
C ALA A 342 11.50 6.27 -14.45
N ASP A 343 12.48 6.16 -15.36
CA ASP A 343 12.22 5.81 -16.75
C ASP A 343 11.41 4.50 -16.83
N PRO A 344 10.25 4.49 -17.50
CA PRO A 344 9.40 3.31 -17.60
C PRO A 344 10.07 2.08 -18.23
N ASN A 345 11.15 2.28 -18.99
CA ASN A 345 11.93 1.20 -19.58
C ASN A 345 12.89 0.52 -18.59
N ILE A 346 13.14 1.15 -17.45
CA ILE A 346 13.99 0.60 -16.39
C ILE A 346 13.15 -0.32 -15.51
N ARG A 347 13.62 -1.56 -15.36
CA ARG A 347 12.97 -2.55 -14.51
C ARG A 347 13.20 -2.26 -13.03
N LEU A 348 12.24 -2.64 -12.18
CA LEU A 348 12.39 -2.55 -10.72
C LEU A 348 13.64 -3.25 -10.18
N GLU A 349 14.07 -4.36 -10.81
CA GLU A 349 15.29 -5.05 -10.43
C GLU A 349 16.56 -4.19 -10.57
N HIS A 350 16.56 -3.24 -11.51
CA HIS A 350 17.69 -2.32 -11.69
C HIS A 350 17.94 -1.52 -10.40
N TRP A 351 16.88 -0.98 -9.79
CA TRP A 351 16.98 -0.16 -8.59
C TRP A 351 17.44 -0.96 -7.36
N ARG A 352 17.23 -2.28 -7.36
CA ARG A 352 17.79 -3.22 -6.36
C ARG A 352 19.29 -3.47 -6.59
N GLN A 353 19.73 -3.45 -7.84
CA GLN A 353 21.09 -3.82 -8.26
C GLN A 353 22.05 -2.62 -8.41
N LEU A 354 21.56 -1.38 -8.34
CA LEU A 354 22.30 -0.16 -8.67
C LEU A 354 23.67 0.01 -7.98
N TYR A 355 23.94 -0.73 -6.90
CA TYR A 355 25.19 -0.67 -6.18
C TYR A 355 25.81 -2.05 -5.98
N ALA A 356 26.36 -2.64 -7.05
CA ALA A 356 27.22 -3.83 -6.97
C ALA A 356 28.70 -3.51 -6.61
N GLY A 357 29.09 -2.24 -6.46
CA GLY A 357 30.43 -1.85 -5.96
C GLY A 357 30.50 -1.82 -4.43
N ASP A 358 31.50 -2.48 -3.85
CA ASP A 358 31.69 -2.73 -2.42
C ASP A 358 31.64 -1.46 -1.56
N PHE A 359 30.56 -1.29 -0.80
CA PHE A 359 30.52 -0.36 0.32
C PHE A 359 31.03 -1.08 1.57
N ASN A 360 32.34 -1.34 1.64
CA ASN A 360 33.01 -1.56 2.92
C ASN A 360 33.25 -0.19 3.57
N TYR A 361 32.19 0.43 4.12
CA TYR A 361 32.32 1.60 4.99
C TYR A 361 32.10 1.16 6.43
N THR A 362 33.14 0.57 7.01
CA THR A 362 33.41 0.74 8.43
C THR A 362 34.24 2.00 8.56
N THR A 363 33.66 3.09 9.05
CA THR A 363 34.45 4.20 9.59
C THR A 363 35.02 3.74 10.94
N SER A 364 36.21 4.23 11.30
CA SER A 364 36.88 3.92 12.58
C SER A 364 36.10 4.39 13.82
N ASP A 365 35.02 5.14 13.62
CA ASP A 365 34.37 5.95 14.65
C ASP A 365 32.94 5.45 14.93
N GLY A 366 32.49 4.39 14.26
CA GLY A 366 31.15 3.81 14.42
C GLY A 366 29.99 4.67 13.88
N MET A 367 30.26 5.89 13.44
CA MET A 367 29.30 6.76 12.77
C MET A 367 29.28 6.42 11.27
N VAL A 368 28.17 5.85 10.80
CA VAL A 368 27.93 5.66 9.37
C VAL A 368 27.78 7.04 8.74
N GLU A 369 28.82 7.51 8.07
CA GLU A 369 28.73 8.72 7.25
C GLU A 369 27.89 8.37 6.01
N VAL A 370 26.57 8.60 6.09
CA VAL A 370 25.62 8.45 4.98
C VAL A 370 25.75 9.66 4.03
N LEU A 371 26.98 10.03 3.67
CA LEU A 371 27.17 10.96 2.57
C LEU A 371 27.24 10.15 1.28
N PRO A 372 26.54 10.59 0.21
CA PRO A 372 26.75 9.99 -1.10
C PRO A 372 28.24 10.14 -1.43
N PRO A 373 28.91 9.10 -1.97
CA PRO A 373 30.35 9.12 -2.18
C PRO A 373 30.74 10.35 -2.99
N THR A 374 31.47 11.28 -2.37
CA THR A 374 31.98 12.48 -3.04
C THR A 374 32.96 12.01 -4.12
N GLY A 375 32.65 12.32 -5.39
CA GLY A 375 33.48 11.90 -6.53
C GLY A 375 32.71 11.38 -7.75
N LYS A 376 33.36 10.53 -8.56
CA LYS A 376 32.83 9.99 -9.84
C LYS A 376 31.51 9.20 -9.68
N ILE A 377 31.30 8.58 -8.52
CA ILE A 377 30.07 7.83 -8.21
C ILE A 377 28.88 8.78 -8.03
N HIS A 378 29.08 9.96 -7.43
CA HIS A 378 28.08 11.03 -7.39
C HIS A 378 27.65 11.48 -8.78
N LYS A 379 28.60 11.62 -9.74
CA LYS A 379 28.26 11.96 -11.13
C LYS A 379 27.48 10.85 -11.83
N LYS A 380 27.79 9.56 -11.57
CA LYS A 380 27.03 8.42 -12.12
C LYS A 380 25.63 8.35 -11.51
N TRP A 381 25.52 8.59 -10.20
CA TRP A 381 24.25 8.64 -9.49
C TRP A 381 23.39 9.82 -9.93
N PHE A 382 23.96 11.02 -10.07
CA PHE A 382 23.30 12.17 -10.68
C PHE A 382 22.99 11.97 -12.17
N LYS A 383 23.76 11.15 -12.90
CA LYS A 383 23.45 10.77 -14.28
C LYS A 383 22.33 9.72 -14.37
N THR A 384 22.20 8.85 -13.38
CA THR A 384 21.04 7.97 -13.20
C THR A 384 19.84 8.77 -12.70
N MET A 385 20.04 9.73 -11.80
CA MET A 385 19.00 10.68 -11.39
C MET A 385 18.67 11.66 -12.52
N SER A 386 19.56 11.92 -13.48
CA SER A 386 19.20 12.66 -14.70
C SER A 386 18.42 11.80 -15.69
N THR A 387 18.15 10.52 -15.36
CA THR A 387 17.09 9.73 -16.03
C THR A 387 15.72 9.94 -15.37
N PHE A 388 15.64 10.70 -14.27
CA PHE A 388 14.40 11.41 -13.89
C PHE A 388 14.13 12.44 -14.97
N HIS A 389 13.49 12.00 -16.06
CA HIS A 389 12.93 12.91 -17.05
C HIS A 389 11.73 13.55 -16.38
N GLY A 390 11.52 14.85 -16.63
CA GLY A 390 10.48 15.64 -15.98
C GLY A 390 9.16 14.87 -15.86
N ILE A 391 8.51 15.03 -14.72
CA ILE A 391 7.24 14.43 -14.33
C ILE A 391 6.36 14.18 -15.56
N ALA A 392 6.31 12.94 -16.03
CA ALA A 392 5.39 12.53 -17.06
C ALA A 392 4.34 11.62 -16.43
N ALA A 393 3.06 11.96 -16.63
CA ALA A 393 2.01 10.94 -16.63
C ALA A 393 2.50 9.78 -17.52
N PRO A 394 2.14 8.51 -17.24
CA PRO A 394 2.63 7.36 -18.00
C PRO A 394 2.30 7.50 -19.50
N ALA A 395 3.18 8.15 -20.24
CA ALA A 395 2.99 8.57 -21.62
C ALA A 395 3.46 7.50 -22.61
N LEU A 396 3.54 6.24 -22.15
CA LEU A 396 3.80 5.14 -23.05
C LEU A 396 2.47 4.50 -23.42
N PRO A 397 1.87 4.85 -24.57
CA PRO A 397 0.89 3.97 -25.19
C PRO A 397 1.51 2.57 -25.35
N LEU A 398 0.69 1.54 -25.18
CA LEU A 398 1.08 0.12 -25.22
C LEU A 398 1.95 -0.31 -26.40
N GLY A 399 1.99 0.47 -27.49
CA GLY A 399 2.97 0.30 -28.56
C GLY A 399 4.43 0.25 -28.08
N GLN A 400 4.74 0.86 -26.93
CA GLN A 400 6.06 0.82 -26.30
C GLN A 400 6.12 0.12 -24.94
N ILE A 401 4.98 -0.16 -24.29
CA ILE A 401 4.93 -1.06 -23.14
C ILE A 401 5.19 -2.48 -23.65
N GLN A 402 6.48 -2.75 -23.84
CA GLN A 402 7.15 -4.03 -23.99
C GLN A 402 6.17 -5.21 -24.15
N LEU A 403 5.75 -5.45 -25.39
CA LEU A 403 5.34 -6.77 -25.89
C LEU A 403 6.29 -7.89 -25.42
N LYS A 404 7.53 -7.56 -25.03
CA LYS A 404 8.49 -8.43 -24.35
C LYS A 404 8.03 -9.00 -22.99
N TRP A 405 7.18 -8.32 -22.21
CA TRP A 405 6.65 -8.88 -20.94
C TRP A 405 5.57 -9.92 -21.18
N LEU A 406 4.81 -9.74 -22.25
CA LEU A 406 3.67 -10.57 -22.59
C LEU A 406 4.16 -11.66 -23.54
N LYS A 407 4.74 -12.73 -22.98
CA LYS A 407 5.10 -13.95 -23.72
C LYS A 407 3.92 -14.53 -24.54
N ASN A 408 2.70 -14.07 -24.28
CA ASN A 408 1.46 -14.45 -24.95
C ASN A 408 1.03 -13.41 -25.99
N VAL A 409 1.81 -13.24 -27.06
CA VAL A 409 1.44 -12.38 -28.22
C VAL A 409 0.04 -12.70 -28.75
N HIS A 410 -0.37 -13.97 -28.69
CA HIS A 410 -1.71 -14.41 -29.07
C HIS A 410 -2.83 -13.79 -28.24
N LEU A 411 -2.62 -13.54 -26.93
CA LEU A 411 -3.64 -12.89 -26.11
C LEU A 411 -3.86 -11.44 -26.55
N ILE A 412 -2.78 -10.75 -26.89
CA ILE A 412 -2.84 -9.36 -27.34
C ILE A 412 -3.51 -9.26 -28.70
N ALA A 413 -3.40 -10.27 -29.56
CA ALA A 413 -4.09 -10.26 -30.85
C ALA A 413 -5.61 -10.48 -30.71
N ASN A 414 -6.06 -11.25 -29.72
CA ASN A 414 -7.48 -11.60 -29.57
C ASN A 414 -8.24 -10.57 -28.72
N VAL A 415 -9.01 -9.71 -29.39
CA VAL A 415 -9.84 -8.65 -28.80
C VAL A 415 -10.79 -9.19 -27.73
N THR A 416 -11.50 -10.29 -28.02
CA THR A 416 -12.44 -10.91 -27.08
C THR A 416 -11.73 -11.35 -25.80
N ASP A 417 -10.51 -11.86 -25.95
CA ASP A 417 -9.74 -12.32 -24.82
C ASP A 417 -9.20 -11.16 -23.98
N ARG A 418 -8.61 -10.13 -24.60
CA ARG A 418 -8.11 -8.94 -23.88
C ARG A 418 -9.21 -8.27 -23.07
N ARG A 419 -10.40 -8.13 -23.66
CA ARG A 419 -11.56 -7.51 -23.02
C ARG A 419 -12.06 -8.30 -21.82
N ARG A 420 -11.61 -9.53 -21.59
CA ARG A 420 -11.97 -10.33 -20.41
C ARG A 420 -10.79 -10.54 -19.45
N GLU A 421 -9.62 -9.99 -19.76
CA GLU A 421 -8.41 -10.20 -18.96
C GLU A 421 -8.44 -9.35 -17.68
N ILE A 422 -8.36 -10.02 -16.52
CA ILE A 422 -8.40 -9.39 -15.20
C ILE A 422 -7.28 -8.37 -15.06
N THR A 423 -6.10 -8.64 -15.60
CA THR A 423 -4.93 -7.76 -15.42
C THR A 423 -4.96 -6.48 -16.27
N LEU A 424 -6.06 -6.22 -16.96
CA LEU A 424 -6.30 -5.03 -17.80
C LEU A 424 -7.50 -4.22 -17.24
N LEU A 425 -8.02 -3.27 -18.03
CA LEU A 425 -9.18 -2.43 -17.65
C LEU A 425 -10.39 -3.21 -17.08
N PRO A 426 -10.79 -4.37 -17.62
CA PRO A 426 -11.95 -5.11 -17.09
C PRO A 426 -11.82 -5.45 -15.60
N GLY A 427 -10.64 -5.87 -15.13
CA GLY A 427 -10.43 -6.15 -13.71
C GLY A 427 -10.42 -4.89 -12.86
N LEU A 428 -9.89 -3.77 -13.37
CA LEU A 428 -9.98 -2.47 -12.68
C LEU A 428 -11.42 -2.00 -12.53
N PHE A 429 -12.25 -2.17 -13.56
CA PHE A 429 -13.68 -1.90 -13.47
C PHE A 429 -14.36 -2.72 -12.38
N GLN A 430 -14.01 -4.00 -12.23
CA GLN A 430 -14.57 -4.80 -11.14
C GLN A 430 -14.14 -4.27 -9.76
N TYR A 431 -12.89 -3.82 -9.62
CA TYR A 431 -12.47 -3.16 -8.39
C TYR A 431 -13.25 -1.86 -8.17
N TRP A 432 -13.43 -1.00 -9.17
CA TRP A 432 -14.16 0.26 -9.00
C TRP A 432 -15.66 0.07 -8.77
N ASP A 433 -16.26 -0.98 -9.35
CA ASP A 433 -17.63 -1.39 -9.06
C ASP A 433 -17.82 -1.70 -7.57
N HIS A 434 -16.88 -2.44 -6.96
CA HIS A 434 -16.96 -2.84 -5.56
C HIS A 434 -16.50 -1.76 -4.58
N LEU A 435 -15.41 -1.05 -4.91
CA LEU A 435 -14.77 -0.11 -4.01
C LEU A 435 -15.41 1.29 -4.07
N TYR A 436 -15.88 1.70 -5.24
CA TYR A 436 -16.29 3.07 -5.53
C TYR A 436 -17.64 3.14 -6.26
N ASN A 437 -18.54 2.18 -5.99
CA ASN A 437 -19.92 2.15 -6.50
C ASN A 437 -20.03 2.34 -8.02
N GLY A 438 -19.11 1.75 -8.78
CA GLY A 438 -19.12 1.82 -10.23
C GLY A 438 -18.56 3.11 -10.81
N SER A 439 -17.83 3.89 -10.00
CA SER A 439 -17.08 5.05 -10.50
C SER A 439 -16.17 4.65 -11.68
N ARG A 440 -15.99 5.59 -12.62
CA ARG A 440 -15.19 5.42 -13.83
C ARG A 440 -14.20 6.57 -13.97
N PRO A 441 -13.07 6.37 -14.67
CA PRO A 441 -12.17 7.46 -15.01
C PRO A 441 -12.90 8.51 -15.85
N ALA A 442 -12.54 9.78 -15.69
CA ALA A 442 -13.04 10.85 -16.56
C ALA A 442 -12.70 10.58 -18.05
N ASP A 443 -13.45 11.16 -18.99
CA ASP A 443 -13.28 10.90 -20.43
C ASP A 443 -11.88 11.23 -20.97
N ASN A 444 -11.20 12.18 -20.34
CA ASN A 444 -9.84 12.62 -20.64
C ASN A 444 -8.76 11.88 -19.82
N SER A 445 -9.13 10.82 -19.11
CA SER A 445 -8.20 10.09 -18.26
C SER A 445 -7.20 9.26 -19.06
N TRP A 446 -5.96 9.22 -18.57
CA TRP A 446 -4.86 8.43 -19.15
C TRP A 446 -5.17 6.93 -19.22
N PHE A 447 -6.11 6.42 -18.41
CA PHE A 447 -6.54 5.02 -18.47
C PHE A 447 -6.96 4.58 -19.88
N TRP A 448 -7.64 5.46 -20.62
CA TRP A 448 -8.18 5.14 -21.94
C TRP A 448 -7.09 4.98 -22.99
N ASP A 449 -6.00 5.72 -22.86
CA ASP A 449 -4.87 5.66 -23.78
C ASP A 449 -3.85 4.59 -23.36
N TYR A 450 -3.78 4.28 -22.05
CA TYR A 450 -2.79 3.38 -21.49
C TYR A 450 -3.16 1.89 -21.67
N TYR A 451 -4.42 1.51 -21.43
CA TYR A 451 -4.85 0.11 -21.51
C TYR A 451 -5.40 -0.23 -22.90
N PRO A 452 -5.26 -1.50 -23.34
CA PRO A 452 -5.83 -1.88 -24.62
C PRO A 452 -7.35 -1.85 -24.53
N ASP A 453 -8.01 -1.55 -25.65
CA ASP A 453 -9.47 -1.41 -25.73
C ASP A 453 -10.04 -0.27 -24.86
N GLY A 454 -9.21 0.67 -24.38
CA GLY A 454 -9.68 1.82 -23.59
C GLY A 454 -10.75 2.64 -24.31
N ASP A 455 -10.59 2.94 -25.60
CA ASP A 455 -11.62 3.62 -26.42
C ASP A 455 -12.95 2.86 -26.47
N TYR A 456 -12.89 1.52 -26.55
CA TYR A 456 -14.09 0.68 -26.54
C TYR A 456 -14.81 0.81 -25.20
N PHE A 457 -14.08 0.75 -24.09
CA PHE A 457 -14.67 0.85 -22.77
C PHE A 457 -15.19 2.26 -22.45
N ARG A 458 -14.49 3.31 -22.92
CA ARG A 458 -14.96 4.70 -22.82
C ARG A 458 -16.29 4.90 -23.55
N SER A 459 -16.45 4.29 -24.72
CA SER A 459 -17.70 4.39 -25.52
C SER A 459 -18.82 3.45 -25.08
N HIS A 460 -18.54 2.47 -24.20
CA HIS A 460 -19.50 1.48 -23.71
C HIS A 460 -19.48 1.40 -22.18
N PRO A 461 -19.81 2.49 -21.46
CA PRO A 461 -19.74 2.54 -20.00
C PRO A 461 -20.68 1.51 -19.32
N ASP A 462 -21.76 1.13 -20.00
CA ASP A 462 -22.76 0.17 -19.53
C ASP A 462 -22.38 -1.30 -19.77
N THR A 463 -21.15 -1.59 -20.20
CA THR A 463 -20.69 -2.97 -20.41
C THR A 463 -20.71 -3.72 -19.07
N LYS A 464 -21.79 -4.48 -18.84
CA LYS A 464 -21.92 -5.39 -17.70
C LYS A 464 -21.24 -6.71 -18.03
N TRP A 465 -20.27 -7.09 -17.20
CA TRP A 465 -19.54 -8.36 -17.29
C TRP A 465 -20.33 -9.46 -16.66
#